data_AF-A0A2E6H1R7-F1
#
_entry.id   AF-A0A2E6H1R7-F1
#
_cell.length_a   1.000
_cell.length_b   1.000
_cell.length_c   1.000
_cell.angle_alpha   90.00
_cell.angle_beta   90.00
_cell.angle_gamma   90.00
#
_symmetry.space_group_name_H-M   'P 1'
#
loop_
_entity.id
_entity.type
_entity.pdbx_description
1 polymer ?
#
loop_
_entity_poly.entity_id
_entity_poly.type
_entity_poly.pdbx_seq_one_letter_code
_entity_poly.pdbx_strand_id
1 'polypeptide(L)'
;MRKYLNQKGQSTVEYILLLAVIISLALAFLNSPIVKRFVGSESEMMKLMYVRMIYAYRHGRMGEEDESNYEREHETYFDKVNGESRFFAPAEKYP
;
A
#
# COMPACT_ATOMS: atom_id res chain seq x y z
N MET A 1 -14.52 58.00 -17.59
CA MET A 1 -14.17 57.18 -18.76
C MET A 1 -13.67 55.83 -18.25
N ARG A 2 -14.48 54.76 -18.32
CA ARG A 2 -14.07 53.42 -17.85
C ARG A 2 -13.17 52.78 -18.93
N LYS A 3 -11.89 52.61 -18.62
CA LYS A 3 -10.90 51.99 -19.52
C LYS A 3 -11.06 50.47 -19.39
N TYR A 4 -11.84 49.84 -20.26
CA TYR A 4 -11.86 48.38 -20.36
C TYR A 4 -10.52 47.94 -20.99
N LEU A 5 -9.60 47.48 -20.16
CA LEU A 5 -8.36 46.87 -20.62
C LEU A 5 -8.71 45.57 -21.36
N ASN A 6 -8.45 45.53 -22.66
CA ASN A 6 -8.67 44.35 -23.50
C ASN A 6 -7.59 43.29 -23.18
N GLN A 7 -7.72 42.60 -22.04
CA GLN A 7 -6.73 41.67 -21.45
C GLN A 7 -6.77 40.23 -22.00
N LYS A 8 -7.20 40.04 -23.25
CA LYS A 8 -7.45 38.68 -23.80
C LYS A 8 -6.19 37.82 -23.95
N GLY A 9 -4.99 38.40 -23.94
CA GLY A 9 -3.71 37.67 -23.95
C GLY A 9 -2.96 37.65 -22.61
N GLN A 10 -3.20 38.63 -21.73
CA GLN A 10 -2.54 38.72 -20.41
C GLN A 10 -2.96 37.58 -19.49
N SER A 11 -4.25 37.21 -19.54
CA SER A 11 -4.78 36.11 -18.72
C SER A 11 -4.16 34.76 -19.05
N THR A 12 -3.92 34.44 -20.33
CA THR A 12 -3.32 33.16 -20.74
C THR A 12 -1.91 32.99 -20.19
N VAL A 13 -1.10 34.05 -20.24
CA VAL A 13 0.27 34.03 -19.71
C VAL A 13 0.26 33.88 -18.19
N GLU A 14 -0.64 34.57 -17.50
CA GLU A 14 -0.83 34.42 -16.04
C GLU A 14 -1.18 32.98 -15.64
N TYR A 15 -2.09 32.31 -16.37
CA TYR A 15 -2.43 30.91 -16.10
C TYR A 15 -1.28 29.94 -16.39
N ILE A 16 -0.48 30.18 -17.44
CA ILE A 16 0.71 29.35 -17.73
C ILE A 16 1.75 29.51 -16.62
N LEU A 17 1.99 30.75 -16.16
CA LEU A 17 2.93 31.00 -15.06
C LEU A 17 2.43 30.40 -13.75
N LEU A 18 1.13 30.53 -13.45
CA LEU A 18 0.52 29.89 -12.29
C LEU A 18 0.68 28.36 -12.35
N LEU A 19 0.41 27.77 -13.52
CA LEU A 19 0.59 26.33 -13.72
C LEU A 19 2.05 25.91 -13.52
N ALA A 20 3.01 26.67 -14.03
CA ALA A 20 4.42 26.41 -13.84
C ALA A 20 4.83 26.44 -12.35
N VAL A 21 4.28 27.40 -11.58
CA VAL A 21 4.49 27.47 -10.13
C VAL A 21 3.85 26.28 -9.41
N ILE A 22 2.63 25.88 -9.77
CA ILE A 22 1.97 24.72 -9.17
C ILE A 22 2.78 23.44 -9.45
N ILE A 23 3.24 23.26 -10.69
CA ILE A 23 4.06 22.10 -11.08
C ILE A 23 5.39 22.12 -10.30
N SER A 24 6.05 23.26 -10.17
CA SER A 24 7.33 23.33 -9.44
C SER A 24 7.17 22.99 -7.96
N LEU A 25 6.09 23.46 -7.32
CA LEU A 25 5.74 23.10 -5.94
C LEU A 25 5.41 21.61 -5.81
N ALA A 26 4.63 21.05 -6.74
CA ALA A 26 4.31 19.62 -6.74
C ALA A 26 5.57 18.76 -6.88
N LEU A 27 6.47 19.11 -7.80
CA LEU A 27 7.74 18.41 -7.98
C LEU A 27 8.65 18.54 -6.77
N ALA A 28 8.71 19.70 -6.12
CA ALA A 28 9.47 19.90 -4.90
C ALA A 28 8.93 19.03 -3.75
N PHE A 29 7.61 18.97 -3.59
CA PHE A 29 6.95 18.11 -2.60
C PHE A 29 7.23 16.62 -2.86
N LEU A 30 7.01 16.14 -4.09
CA LEU A 30 7.25 14.74 -4.47
C LEU A 30 8.74 14.35 -4.37
N ASN A 31 9.65 15.29 -4.60
CA ASN A 31 11.09 15.04 -4.45
C ASN A 31 11.60 15.08 -3.01
N SER A 32 10.77 15.49 -2.05
CA SER A 32 11.13 15.50 -0.64
C SER A 32 11.54 14.10 -0.16
N PRO A 33 12.65 13.97 0.59
CA PRO A 33 13.07 12.70 1.17
C PRO A 33 12.00 12.04 2.03
N ILE A 34 11.16 12.84 2.71
CA ILE A 34 10.07 12.35 3.54
C ILE A 34 9.03 11.65 2.67
N VAL A 35 8.55 12.31 1.61
CA VAL A 35 7.53 11.75 0.72
C VAL A 35 8.06 10.50 0.00
N LYS A 36 9.33 10.52 -0.44
CA LYS A 36 9.98 9.36 -1.04
C LYS A 36 10.10 8.16 -0.09
N ARG A 37 10.29 8.38 1.21
CA ARG A 37 10.29 7.31 2.22
C ARG A 37 8.91 6.67 2.43
N PHE A 38 7.82 7.35 2.10
CA PHE A 38 6.46 6.83 2.25
C PHE A 38 5.89 6.23 0.96
N VAL A 39 6.20 6.81 -0.20
CA VAL A 39 5.56 6.47 -1.49
C VAL A 39 6.54 5.85 -2.50
N GLY A 40 7.86 5.98 -2.27
CA GLY A 40 8.87 5.44 -3.18
C GLY A 40 8.93 3.91 -3.18
N SER A 41 9.63 3.34 -4.17
CA SER A 41 9.89 1.90 -4.27
C SER A 41 10.61 1.32 -3.03
N GLU A 42 11.39 2.15 -2.35
CA GLU A 42 12.07 1.81 -1.09
C GLU A 42 11.27 2.16 0.16
N SER A 43 9.97 2.45 0.03
CA SER A 43 9.12 2.82 1.16
C SER A 43 9.05 1.70 2.19
N GLU A 44 9.47 2.01 3.42
CA GLU A 44 9.38 1.11 4.57
C GLU A 44 7.92 0.70 4.85
N MET A 45 6.99 1.63 4.65
CA MET A 45 5.56 1.35 4.80
C MET A 45 5.09 0.31 3.78
N MET A 46 5.51 0.46 2.52
CA MET A 46 5.09 -0.46 1.46
C MET A 46 5.76 -1.83 1.63
N LYS A 47 7.01 -1.88 2.06
CA LYS A 47 7.70 -3.12 2.44
C LYS A 47 6.94 -3.85 3.54
N LEU A 48 6.54 -3.15 4.59
CA LEU A 48 5.80 -3.73 5.71
C LEU A 48 4.40 -4.20 5.31
N MET A 49 3.68 -3.42 4.48
CA MET A 49 2.40 -3.86 3.91
C MET A 49 2.56 -5.10 3.04
N TYR A 50 3.59 -5.15 2.20
CA TYR A 50 3.88 -6.28 1.32
C TYR A 50 4.17 -7.55 2.11
N VAL A 51 5.04 -7.47 3.13
CA VAL A 51 5.37 -8.60 4.01
C VAL A 51 4.11 -9.13 4.71
N ARG A 52 3.31 -8.24 5.31
CA ARG A 52 2.05 -8.63 5.97
C ARG A 52 1.05 -9.24 5.01
N MET A 53 0.93 -8.69 3.79
CA MET A 53 0.01 -9.21 2.77
C MET A 53 0.41 -10.62 2.33
N ILE A 54 1.69 -10.87 2.07
CA ILE A 54 2.19 -12.21 1.72
C ILE A 54 1.98 -13.18 2.86
N TYR A 55 2.30 -12.77 4.09
CA TYR A 55 2.13 -13.63 5.25
C TYR A 55 0.66 -14.01 5.43
N ALA A 56 -0.25 -13.03 5.36
CA ALA A 56 -1.69 -13.24 5.47
C ALA A 56 -2.24 -14.12 4.34
N TYR A 57 -1.75 -13.93 3.11
CA TYR A 57 -2.11 -14.77 1.98
C TYR A 57 -1.71 -16.24 2.20
N ARG A 58 -0.52 -16.48 2.76
CA ARG A 58 0.00 -17.84 2.99
C ARG A 58 -0.60 -18.53 4.22
N HIS A 59 -0.75 -17.79 5.32
CA HIS A 59 -1.10 -18.35 6.63
C HIS A 59 -2.56 -18.12 7.03
N GLY A 60 -3.32 -17.33 6.25
CA GLY A 60 -4.71 -16.99 6.57
C GLY A 60 -4.88 -16.17 7.87
N ARG A 61 -3.79 -15.60 8.40
CA ARG A 61 -3.75 -14.79 9.62
C ARG A 61 -2.71 -13.68 9.51
N MET A 62 -2.83 -12.63 10.32
CA MET A 62 -1.85 -11.54 10.34
C MET A 62 -0.55 -11.98 11.02
N GLY A 63 0.59 -11.52 10.49
CA GLY A 63 1.93 -11.79 10.99
C GLY A 63 2.99 -11.18 10.08
N GLU A 64 4.25 -11.26 10.48
CA GLU A 64 5.36 -10.56 9.81
C GLU A 64 6.54 -11.48 9.49
N GLU A 65 6.71 -12.58 10.23
CA GLU A 65 7.82 -13.52 10.05
C GLU A 65 7.30 -14.88 9.63
N ASP A 66 7.90 -15.41 8.56
CA ASP A 66 7.58 -16.71 8.01
C ASP A 66 8.53 -17.77 8.58
N GLU A 67 8.17 -18.34 9.73
CA GLU A 67 8.85 -19.50 10.33
C GLU A 67 8.30 -20.84 9.78
N SER A 68 7.66 -20.84 8.60
CA SER A 68 7.01 -22.04 8.08
C SER A 68 8.00 -23.20 7.93
N ASN A 69 7.76 -24.24 8.72
CA ASN A 69 8.43 -25.53 8.61
C ASN A 69 7.46 -26.52 7.95
N TYR A 70 7.73 -26.85 6.68
CA TYR A 70 6.90 -27.75 5.86
C TYR A 70 6.92 -29.21 6.34
N GLU A 71 7.73 -29.56 7.34
CA GLU A 71 7.74 -30.89 7.96
C GLU A 71 6.69 -31.01 9.08
N ARG A 72 6.05 -29.90 9.50
CA ARG A 72 5.06 -29.86 10.59
C ARG A 72 3.68 -29.46 10.06
N GLU A 73 2.64 -29.76 10.83
CA GLU A 73 1.28 -29.30 10.53
C GLU A 73 1.24 -27.76 10.38
N HIS A 74 0.70 -27.29 9.24
CA HIS A 74 0.56 -25.86 8.97
C HIS A 74 -0.52 -25.26 9.87
N GLU A 75 -0.27 -24.05 10.36
CA GLU A 75 -1.17 -23.34 11.27
C GLU A 75 -2.51 -22.96 10.62
N THR A 76 -2.59 -22.97 9.30
CA THR A 76 -3.85 -22.80 8.54
C THR A 76 -4.73 -24.04 8.64
N TYR A 77 -4.14 -25.24 8.75
CA TYR A 77 -4.87 -26.51 8.85
C TYR A 77 -5.29 -26.79 10.29
N PHE A 78 -4.42 -26.48 11.25
CA PHE A 78 -4.63 -26.83 12.65
C PHE A 78 -4.43 -25.61 13.55
N ASP A 79 -5.48 -25.24 14.28
CA ASP A 79 -5.41 -24.20 15.28
C ASP A 79 -4.77 -24.77 16.56
N LYS A 80 -3.47 -24.50 16.75
CA LYS A 80 -2.73 -24.97 17.93
C LYS A 80 -3.24 -24.41 19.25
N VAL A 81 -3.97 -23.28 19.24
CA VAL A 81 -4.50 -22.65 20.46
C VAL A 81 -5.76 -23.37 20.92
N ASN A 82 -6.64 -23.71 19.97
CA ASN A 82 -7.90 -24.39 20.26
C ASN A 82 -7.80 -25.92 20.14
N GLY A 83 -6.70 -26.44 19.58
CA GLY A 83 -6.49 -27.88 19.34
C GLY A 83 -7.40 -28.45 18.26
N GLU A 84 -7.98 -27.60 17.41
CA GLU A 84 -9.00 -27.97 16.44
C GLU A 84 -8.48 -27.80 15.00
N SER A 85 -8.78 -28.78 14.16
CA SER A 85 -8.56 -28.68 12.72
C SER A 85 -9.62 -27.76 12.11
N ARG A 86 -9.19 -26.85 11.23
CA ARG A 86 -10.09 -26.02 10.42
C ARG A 86 -10.69 -26.79 9.24
N PHE A 87 -10.30 -28.05 9.07
CA PHE A 87 -10.75 -28.94 8.00
C PHE A 87 -11.80 -29.89 8.54
N PHE A 88 -12.91 -29.98 7.81
CA PHE A 88 -13.93 -30.99 8.08
C PHE A 88 -13.36 -32.37 7.73
N ALA A 89 -12.91 -33.10 8.75
CA ALA A 89 -12.68 -34.54 8.65
C ALA A 89 -13.96 -35.26 9.13
N PRO A 90 -14.35 -36.39 8.52
CA PRO A 90 -15.44 -37.19 9.06
C PRO A 90 -15.06 -37.69 10.45
N ALA A 91 -15.96 -37.48 11.43
CA ALA A 91 -15.75 -37.91 12.82
C ALA A 91 -15.63 -39.43 12.96
N GLU A 92 -16.21 -40.17 12.01
CA GLU A 92 -16.12 -41.61 11.89
C GLU A 92 -15.29 -42.00 10.67
N LYS A 93 -14.50 -43.06 10.81
CA LYS A 93 -13.74 -43.65 9.71
C LYS A 93 -14.74 -44.14 8.66
N TYR A 94 -14.62 -43.64 7.42
CA TYR A 94 -15.39 -44.17 6.29
C TYR A 94 -15.11 -45.69 6.17
N PRO A 95 -16.12 -46.53 5.86
CA PRO A 95 -15.94 -47.98 5.73
C PRO A 95 -14.80 -48.37 4.80
#